data_AF-A0A2U3QFA7-F1
#
_entry.id   AF-A0A2U3QFA7-F1
#
_cell.length_a   1.000
_cell.length_b   1.000
_cell.length_c   1.000
_cell.angle_alpha   90.00
_cell.angle_beta   90.00
_cell.angle_gamma   90.00
#
_symmetry.space_group_name_H-M   'P 1'
#
loop_
_entity.id
_entity.type
_entity.pdbx_description
1 polymer ?
#
loop_
_entity_poly.entity_id
_entity_poly.type
_entity_poly.pdbx_seq_one_letter_code
_entity_poly.pdbx_strand_id
1 'polypeptide(L)'
;MGHNAFGKEMAYNLNMPWGKIKIVILMGMVCISSCAGPQYLTTVSARPEEMAGTYDLFLYGHRYSDDFKNIAFLIPQGGRYVFELYAAEFDYTLKKGIPADAAIEEAEGFVKFHSSFQRSQLSKVLDYEGRVVGYELRPIYSALDSSYGDVLEVHYIIKDDKVIASVDVKPEIGEKTIGPFHLRPRVR
;
A
#
# COMPACT_ATOMS: atom_id res chain seq x y z
N MET A 1 -13.56 57.00 61.10
CA MET A 1 -14.11 56.03 62.06
C MET A 1 -15.35 55.42 61.42
N GLY A 2 -15.44 54.09 61.37
CA GLY A 2 -16.69 53.37 61.09
C GLY A 2 -16.84 52.81 59.67
N HIS A 3 -16.44 51.55 59.51
CA HIS A 3 -16.89 50.65 58.44
C HIS A 3 -18.43 50.55 58.41
N ASN A 4 -18.99 50.26 57.23
CA ASN A 4 -19.89 49.13 56.92
C ASN A 4 -20.46 49.35 55.51
N ALA A 5 -20.07 48.50 54.55
CA ALA A 5 -20.88 47.38 54.03
C ALA A 5 -21.97 47.84 53.05
N PHE A 6 -21.88 47.40 51.79
CA PHE A 6 -22.96 46.79 51.00
C PHE A 6 -22.61 46.77 49.50
N GLY A 7 -22.73 45.60 48.87
CA GLY A 7 -22.49 45.36 47.44
C GLY A 7 -21.84 44.00 47.23
N LYS A 8 -22.46 42.88 47.65
CA LYS A 8 -23.52 42.13 46.95
C LYS A 8 -23.18 41.71 45.51
N GLU A 9 -23.04 40.39 45.38
CA GLU A 9 -23.38 39.51 44.23
C GLU A 9 -22.37 39.46 43.06
N MET A 10 -21.91 38.29 42.58
CA MET A 10 -22.69 37.07 42.31
C MET A 10 -21.94 35.79 42.69
N ALA A 11 -22.55 34.96 43.52
CA ALA A 11 -22.18 33.57 43.67
C ALA A 11 -22.80 32.78 42.50
N TYR A 12 -21.98 32.34 41.55
CA TYR A 12 -22.40 31.31 40.60
C TYR A 12 -22.58 30.01 41.38
N ASN A 13 -23.83 29.61 41.57
CA ASN A 13 -24.22 28.30 42.09
C ASN A 13 -23.77 27.20 41.12
N LEU A 14 -22.51 26.76 41.24
CA LEU A 14 -21.98 25.55 40.61
C LEU A 14 -22.31 24.36 41.50
N ASN A 15 -23.60 24.09 41.69
CA ASN A 15 -24.05 22.82 42.28
C ASN A 15 -24.22 21.80 41.14
N MET A 16 -23.11 21.40 40.54
CA MET A 16 -23.07 20.32 39.55
C MET A 16 -22.48 19.08 40.24
N PRO A 17 -23.21 17.96 40.35
CA PRO A 17 -22.74 16.80 41.08
C PRO A 17 -21.49 16.25 40.37
N TRP A 18 -20.36 16.30 41.07
CA TRP A 18 -19.03 15.93 40.55
C TRP A 18 -18.98 14.54 39.91
N GLY A 19 -19.92 13.64 40.25
CA GLY A 19 -20.07 12.32 39.62
C GLY A 19 -20.55 12.36 38.16
N LYS A 20 -21.37 13.36 37.76
CA LYS A 20 -21.90 13.45 36.39
C LYS A 20 -20.88 14.07 35.42
N ILE A 21 -19.99 14.95 35.90
CA ILE A 21 -18.92 15.56 35.10
C ILE A 21 -17.88 14.51 34.69
N LYS A 22 -17.54 13.56 35.58
CA LYS A 22 -16.60 12.48 35.26
C LYS A 22 -17.10 11.57 34.14
N ILE A 23 -18.40 11.28 34.10
CA ILE A 23 -19.01 10.40 33.09
C ILE A 23 -19.03 11.07 31.71
N VAL A 24 -19.31 12.38 31.64
CA VAL A 24 -19.31 13.11 30.37
C VAL A 24 -17.89 13.26 29.78
N ILE A 25 -16.88 13.46 30.64
CA ILE A 25 -15.47 13.51 30.20
C ILE A 25 -14.97 12.13 29.74
N LEU A 26 -15.38 11.05 30.42
CA LEU A 26 -15.05 9.67 30.02
C LEU A 26 -15.74 9.28 28.69
N MET A 27 -16.96 9.76 28.45
CA MET A 27 -17.74 9.48 27.22
C MET A 27 -17.28 10.34 26.02
N GLY A 28 -16.70 11.52 26.27
CA GLY A 28 -16.11 12.38 25.23
C GLY A 28 -14.79 11.86 24.64
N MET A 29 -13.99 11.09 25.40
CA MET A 29 -12.73 10.52 24.91
C MET A 29 -12.90 9.32 23.97
N VAL A 30 -14.07 8.66 23.96
CA VAL A 30 -14.31 7.44 23.16
C VAL A 30 -14.60 7.75 21.68
N CYS A 31 -14.95 8.99 21.33
CA CYS A 31 -15.38 9.33 19.96
C CYS A 31 -14.26 9.80 19.02
N ILE A 32 -12.99 9.82 19.44
CA ILE A 32 -11.88 10.37 18.63
C ILE A 32 -11.12 9.31 17.83
N SER A 33 -11.45 8.02 17.98
CA SER A 33 -10.59 6.93 17.50
C SER A 33 -10.92 6.37 16.11
N SER A 34 -11.81 6.97 15.32
CA SER A 34 -12.23 6.35 14.06
C SER A 34 -12.20 7.29 12.86
N CYS A 35 -11.01 7.77 12.55
CA CYS A 35 -10.58 8.09 11.19
C CYS A 35 -9.10 7.72 11.03
N ALA A 36 -8.76 6.45 11.28
CA ALA A 36 -7.53 5.91 10.73
C ALA A 36 -7.78 5.71 9.23
N GLY A 37 -7.23 6.60 8.39
CA GLY A 37 -7.22 6.39 6.95
C GLY A 37 -6.49 5.08 6.60
N PRO A 38 -6.68 4.53 5.38
CA PRO A 38 -5.97 3.32 4.96
C PRO A 38 -4.46 3.55 5.12
N GLN A 39 -3.83 2.71 5.94
CA GLN A 39 -2.40 2.82 6.18
C GLN A 39 -1.66 2.01 5.11
N TYR A 40 -0.86 2.67 4.29
CA TYR A 40 -0.13 2.03 3.21
C TYR A 40 1.07 1.26 3.76
N LEU A 41 1.36 0.11 3.16
CA LEU A 41 2.60 -0.61 3.45
C LEU A 41 3.79 0.04 2.77
N THR A 42 4.98 -0.21 3.31
CA THR A 42 6.22 0.35 2.78
C THR A 42 7.02 -0.71 2.06
N THR A 43 7.69 -0.31 0.97
CA THR A 43 8.64 -1.15 0.25
C THR A 43 10.06 -0.66 0.52
N VAL A 44 10.98 -1.60 0.70
CA VAL A 44 12.41 -1.30 0.82
C VAL A 44 13.22 -2.26 -0.05
N SER A 45 14.37 -1.81 -0.53
CA SER A 45 15.27 -2.65 -1.33
C SER A 45 15.58 -3.95 -0.57
N ALA A 46 15.59 -5.06 -1.32
CA ALA A 46 15.94 -6.37 -0.81
C ALA A 46 16.97 -7.02 -1.73
N ARG A 47 17.66 -8.03 -1.21
CA ARG A 47 18.53 -8.91 -1.98
C ARG A 47 17.94 -10.32 -2.07
N PRO A 48 18.21 -11.07 -3.15
CA PRO A 48 17.70 -12.43 -3.30
C PRO A 48 18.08 -13.36 -2.13
N GLU A 49 19.24 -13.16 -1.50
CA GLU A 49 19.72 -14.00 -0.38
C GLU A 49 18.89 -13.82 0.90
N GLU A 50 18.04 -12.78 0.97
CA GLU A 50 17.11 -12.58 2.08
C GLU A 50 15.85 -13.45 1.95
N MET A 51 15.61 -14.04 0.78
CA MET A 51 14.47 -14.90 0.54
C MET A 51 14.78 -16.33 1.00
N ALA A 52 13.84 -16.93 1.73
CA ALA A 52 13.89 -18.34 2.10
C ALA A 52 12.51 -19.00 1.99
N GLY A 53 12.49 -20.33 1.87
CA GLY A 53 11.26 -21.12 1.85
C GLY A 53 10.61 -21.22 0.45
N THR A 54 9.28 -21.29 0.44
CA THR A 54 8.47 -21.42 -0.77
C THR A 54 7.55 -20.20 -0.94
N TYR A 55 7.29 -19.85 -2.19
CA TYR A 55 6.55 -18.67 -2.58
C TYR A 55 5.41 -19.01 -3.54
N ASP A 56 4.30 -18.29 -3.40
CA ASP A 56 3.30 -18.13 -4.43
C ASP A 56 3.66 -16.92 -5.28
N LEU A 57 3.75 -17.12 -6.59
CA LEU A 57 4.22 -16.16 -7.58
C LEU A 57 3.02 -15.60 -8.35
N PHE A 58 2.81 -14.29 -8.27
CA PHE A 58 1.83 -13.56 -9.07
C PHE A 58 2.56 -12.80 -10.16
N LEU A 59 2.41 -13.23 -11.40
CA LEU A 59 3.02 -12.63 -12.59
C LEU A 59 2.00 -11.75 -13.29
N TYR A 60 2.03 -10.45 -13.05
CA TYR A 60 1.03 -9.49 -13.55
C TYR A 60 1.55 -8.75 -14.78
N GLY A 61 0.75 -8.73 -15.85
CA GLY A 61 1.09 -8.01 -17.09
C GLY A 61 1.39 -8.89 -18.29
N HIS A 62 2.39 -8.49 -19.07
CA HIS A 62 2.91 -9.25 -20.21
C HIS A 62 1.86 -9.50 -21.30
N ARG A 63 0.96 -8.52 -21.54
CA ARG A 63 -0.06 -8.63 -22.59
C ARG A 63 0.47 -8.34 -23.99
N TYR A 64 1.39 -7.39 -24.10
CA TYR A 64 2.05 -6.97 -25.34
C TYR A 64 3.44 -6.41 -25.03
N SER A 65 4.34 -6.41 -26.03
CA SER A 65 5.78 -6.10 -25.87
C SER A 65 6.07 -4.73 -25.24
N ASP A 66 5.12 -3.81 -25.36
CA ASP A 66 5.24 -2.42 -24.93
C ASP A 66 4.39 -2.12 -23.67
N ASP A 67 3.95 -3.16 -22.96
CA ASP A 67 3.19 -3.02 -21.72
C ASP A 67 4.12 -2.69 -20.55
N PHE A 68 3.99 -1.46 -20.04
CA PHE A 68 4.71 -1.02 -18.85
C PHE A 68 4.19 -1.67 -17.57
N LYS A 69 2.94 -2.16 -17.53
CA LYS A 69 2.38 -2.88 -16.40
C LYS A 69 2.91 -4.32 -16.40
N ASN A 70 4.18 -4.50 -16.02
CA ASN A 70 4.83 -5.80 -15.90
C ASN A 70 5.54 -5.89 -14.53
N ILE A 71 5.04 -6.71 -13.61
CA ILE A 71 5.62 -6.88 -12.26
C ILE A 71 5.32 -8.28 -11.74
N ALA A 72 6.25 -8.82 -10.95
CA ALA A 72 6.07 -10.08 -10.25
C ALA A 72 5.98 -9.85 -8.73
N PHE A 73 5.04 -10.53 -8.07
CA PHE A 73 4.96 -10.58 -6.61
C PHE A 73 5.32 -11.98 -6.13
N LEU A 74 6.17 -12.06 -5.10
CA LEU A 74 6.63 -13.29 -4.47
C LEU A 74 6.10 -13.31 -3.04
N ILE A 75 5.08 -14.14 -2.79
CA ILE A 75 4.36 -14.19 -1.52
C ILE A 75 4.77 -15.45 -0.73
N PRO A 76 5.39 -15.32 0.45
CA PRO A 76 5.84 -16.47 1.22
C PRO A 76 4.65 -17.33 1.66
N GLN A 77 4.76 -18.64 1.48
CA GLN A 77 3.75 -19.58 1.96
C GLN A 77 3.75 -19.64 3.49
N GLY A 78 2.55 -19.66 4.07
CA GLY A 78 2.39 -19.59 5.53
C GLY A 78 2.64 -18.20 6.11
N GLY A 79 2.70 -17.16 5.26
CA GLY A 79 2.71 -15.76 5.70
C GLY A 79 1.46 -15.39 6.51
N ARG A 80 1.56 -14.32 7.30
CA ARG A 80 0.48 -13.84 8.17
C ARG A 80 -0.78 -13.43 7.42
N TYR A 81 -0.61 -12.88 6.21
CA TYR A 81 -1.68 -12.27 5.44
C TYR A 81 -1.99 -13.08 4.19
N VAL A 82 -3.26 -13.11 3.80
CA VAL A 82 -3.65 -13.56 2.46
C VAL A 82 -3.34 -12.45 1.46
N PHE A 83 -2.63 -12.76 0.38
CA PHE A 83 -2.35 -11.79 -0.66
C PHE A 83 -3.45 -11.77 -1.72
N GLU A 84 -3.89 -10.57 -2.09
CA GLU A 84 -4.81 -10.33 -3.19
C GLU A 84 -4.24 -9.25 -4.12
N LEU A 85 -4.25 -9.53 -5.42
CA LEU A 85 -3.95 -8.53 -6.43
C LEU A 85 -5.26 -7.89 -6.89
N TYR A 86 -5.34 -6.56 -6.80
CA TYR A 86 -6.44 -5.76 -7.33
C TYR A 86 -6.33 -5.66 -8.86
N ALA A 87 -6.59 -6.78 -9.52
CA ALA A 87 -6.63 -6.95 -10.96
C ALA A 87 -7.62 -8.07 -11.31
N ALA A 88 -8.02 -8.17 -12.58
CA ALA A 88 -8.79 -9.32 -13.01
C ALA A 88 -7.90 -10.57 -13.04
N GLU A 89 -8.46 -11.76 -12.76
CA GLU A 89 -7.69 -13.02 -12.75
C GLU A 89 -7.02 -13.34 -14.09
N PHE A 90 -7.56 -12.83 -15.21
CA PHE A 90 -6.97 -13.00 -16.54
C PHE A 90 -5.77 -12.07 -16.81
N ASP A 91 -5.48 -11.12 -15.90
CA ASP A 91 -4.38 -10.17 -16.03
C ASP A 91 -3.09 -10.66 -15.39
N TYR A 92 -3.13 -11.78 -14.68
CA TYR A 92 -1.97 -12.37 -14.05
C TYR A 92 -1.95 -13.90 -14.12
N THR A 93 -0.75 -14.46 -14.00
CA THR A 93 -0.57 -15.90 -13.79
C THR A 93 -0.19 -16.15 -12.34
N LEU A 94 -0.88 -17.09 -11.67
CA LEU A 94 -0.53 -17.54 -10.33
C LEU A 94 0.17 -18.90 -10.39
N LYS A 95 1.38 -18.98 -9.85
CA LYS A 95 2.09 -20.25 -9.61
C LYS A 95 2.32 -20.43 -8.12
N LYS A 96 2.11 -21.64 -7.59
CA LYS A 96 2.14 -21.88 -6.14
C LYS A 96 3.27 -22.81 -5.74
N GLY A 97 3.81 -22.60 -4.54
CA GLY A 97 4.76 -23.52 -3.91
C GLY A 97 6.12 -23.58 -4.60
N ILE A 98 6.58 -22.45 -5.15
CA ILE A 98 7.85 -22.36 -5.87
C ILE A 98 8.98 -22.10 -4.86
N PRO A 99 10.08 -22.88 -4.84
CA PRO A 99 11.24 -22.59 -3.99
C PRO A 99 11.82 -21.20 -4.24
N ALA A 100 12.36 -20.54 -3.22
CA ALA A 100 12.88 -19.17 -3.29
C ALA A 100 13.77 -18.88 -4.52
N ASP A 101 14.78 -19.72 -4.77
CA ASP A 101 15.72 -19.57 -5.89
C ASP A 101 15.02 -19.67 -7.25
N ALA A 102 14.08 -20.61 -7.39
CA ALA A 102 13.31 -20.77 -8.62
C ALA A 102 12.27 -19.63 -8.79
N ALA A 103 11.72 -19.12 -7.68
CA ALA A 103 10.74 -18.06 -7.69
C ALA A 103 11.35 -16.74 -8.17
N ILE A 104 12.56 -16.42 -7.71
CA ILE A 104 13.28 -15.21 -8.16
C ILE A 104 13.73 -15.33 -9.62
N GLU A 105 14.27 -16.49 -10.03
CA GLU A 105 14.67 -16.73 -11.42
C GLU A 105 13.48 -16.58 -12.38
N GLU A 106 12.33 -17.15 -12.01
CA GLU A 106 11.13 -17.05 -12.82
C GLU A 106 10.58 -15.62 -12.89
N ALA A 107 10.57 -14.91 -11.75
CA ALA A 107 10.17 -13.51 -11.71
C ALA A 107 11.07 -12.64 -12.61
N GLU A 108 12.39 -12.83 -12.56
CA GLU A 108 13.35 -12.14 -13.43
C GLU A 108 13.12 -12.45 -14.91
N GLY A 109 12.85 -13.71 -15.21
CA GLY A 109 12.48 -14.17 -16.55
C GLY A 109 11.23 -13.48 -17.10
N PHE A 110 10.26 -13.18 -16.22
CA PHE A 110 9.00 -12.54 -16.57
C PHE A 110 9.13 -11.02 -16.76
N VAL A 111 9.80 -10.31 -15.85
CA VAL A 111 9.86 -8.83 -15.88
C VAL A 111 10.76 -8.26 -16.98
N LYS A 112 11.65 -9.08 -17.54
CA LYS A 112 12.57 -8.66 -18.63
C LYS A 112 11.93 -8.61 -20.02
N PHE A 113 10.63 -8.86 -20.13
CA PHE A 113 9.94 -9.03 -21.40
C PHE A 113 9.95 -7.79 -22.31
N HIS A 114 9.91 -6.60 -21.71
CA HIS A 114 9.77 -5.35 -22.46
C HIS A 114 11.09 -4.94 -23.14
N SER A 115 11.01 -4.38 -24.35
CA SER A 115 12.18 -3.99 -25.16
C SER A 115 13.11 -2.99 -24.45
N SER A 116 12.54 -2.01 -23.75
CA SER A 116 13.27 -1.02 -22.95
C SER A 116 13.72 -1.50 -21.55
N PHE A 117 13.64 -2.80 -21.24
CA PHE A 117 14.12 -3.33 -19.96
C PHE A 117 15.62 -3.06 -19.78
N GLN A 118 16.01 -2.47 -18.65
CA GLN A 118 17.40 -2.24 -18.31
C GLN A 118 17.89 -3.20 -17.21
N ARG A 119 17.11 -3.33 -16.13
CA ARG A 119 17.41 -4.20 -15.00
C ARG A 119 16.15 -4.46 -14.17
N SER A 120 16.16 -5.48 -13.33
CA SER A 120 15.14 -5.69 -12.31
C SER A 120 15.50 -4.96 -11.00
N GLN A 121 14.48 -4.67 -10.19
CA GLN A 121 14.62 -4.20 -8.82
C GLN A 121 13.76 -5.05 -7.90
N LEU A 122 14.40 -5.69 -6.92
CA LEU A 122 13.74 -6.46 -5.87
C LEU A 122 13.52 -5.58 -4.63
N SER A 123 12.29 -5.56 -4.14
CA SER A 123 11.93 -4.91 -2.89
C SER A 123 11.13 -5.86 -2.01
N LYS A 124 11.31 -5.76 -0.70
CA LYS A 124 10.44 -6.41 0.28
C LYS A 124 9.35 -5.45 0.73
N VAL A 125 8.14 -5.98 0.87
CA VAL A 125 6.97 -5.28 1.39
C VAL A 125 6.93 -5.51 2.89
N LEU A 126 6.92 -4.43 3.67
CA LEU A 126 6.93 -4.46 5.12
C LEU A 126 5.57 -4.04 5.69
N ASP A 127 5.08 -4.79 6.68
CA ASP A 127 3.91 -4.39 7.46
C ASP A 127 4.24 -3.25 8.45
N TYR A 128 3.23 -2.80 9.21
CA TYR A 128 3.39 -1.72 10.19
C TYR A 128 4.31 -2.07 11.37
N GLU A 129 4.63 -3.35 11.56
CA GLU A 129 5.59 -3.83 12.57
C GLU A 129 6.99 -4.07 11.96
N GLY A 130 7.18 -3.78 10.67
CA GLY A 130 8.44 -3.99 9.95
C GLY A 130 8.67 -5.45 9.55
N ARG A 131 7.65 -6.31 9.60
CA ARG A 131 7.75 -7.71 9.17
C ARG A 131 7.56 -7.82 7.66
N VAL A 132 8.27 -8.77 7.05
CA VAL A 132 8.13 -9.06 5.62
C VAL A 132 6.78 -9.72 5.36
N VAL A 133 6.00 -9.08 4.50
CA VAL A 133 4.73 -9.58 3.97
C VAL A 133 4.94 -10.38 2.68
N GLY A 134 5.92 -9.96 1.90
CA GLY A 134 6.28 -10.56 0.62
C GLY A 134 7.30 -9.70 -0.09
N TYR A 135 7.55 -10.01 -1.35
CA TYR A 135 8.48 -9.29 -2.20
C TYR A 135 7.80 -8.90 -3.50
N GLU A 136 8.32 -7.86 -4.12
CA GLU A 136 7.99 -7.46 -5.48
C GLU A 136 9.27 -7.35 -6.30
N LEU A 137 9.21 -7.84 -7.52
CA LEU A 137 10.25 -7.66 -8.52
C LEU A 137 9.65 -6.84 -9.66
N ARG A 138 10.19 -5.64 -9.86
CA ARG A 138 9.74 -4.72 -10.91
C ARG A 138 10.86 -4.45 -11.94
N PRO A 139 10.51 -4.22 -13.21
CA PRO A 139 11.46 -3.76 -14.21
C PRO A 139 11.79 -2.28 -13.99
N ILE A 140 13.06 -1.95 -14.20
CA ILE A 140 13.55 -0.58 -14.37
C ILE A 140 13.89 -0.43 -15.84
N TYR A 141 13.29 0.56 -16.47
CA TYR A 141 13.38 0.82 -17.89
C TYR A 141 14.51 1.79 -18.21
N SER A 142 15.02 1.70 -19.43
CA SER A 142 15.97 2.67 -19.97
C SER A 142 15.29 4.05 -20.07
N ALA A 143 15.88 5.05 -19.41
CA ALA A 143 15.40 6.43 -19.48
C ALA A 143 15.53 7.03 -20.90
N LEU A 144 16.42 6.47 -21.74
CA LEU A 144 16.58 6.90 -23.13
C LEU A 144 15.35 6.55 -23.97
N ASP A 145 14.68 5.44 -23.66
CA ASP A 145 13.57 4.91 -24.44
C ASP A 145 12.21 5.26 -23.84
N SER A 146 12.12 5.30 -22.51
CA SER A 146 10.85 5.51 -21.78
C SER A 146 10.72 6.90 -21.14
N SER A 147 11.74 7.77 -21.25
CA SER A 147 11.87 9.05 -20.50
C SER A 147 11.90 8.91 -18.96
N TYR A 148 11.57 7.74 -18.41
CA TYR A 148 11.38 7.49 -16.98
C TYR A 148 11.93 6.11 -16.61
N GLY A 149 12.86 6.03 -15.66
CA GLY A 149 13.47 4.75 -15.28
C GLY A 149 12.50 3.82 -14.52
N ASP A 150 11.75 4.38 -13.57
CA ASP A 150 10.74 3.65 -12.79
C ASP A 150 9.36 4.22 -13.12
N VAL A 151 8.55 3.41 -13.78
CA VAL A 151 7.25 3.83 -14.34
C VAL A 151 6.05 3.31 -13.55
N LEU A 152 6.29 2.39 -12.62
CA LEU A 152 5.24 1.72 -11.88
C LEU A 152 5.01 2.37 -10.53
N GLU A 153 3.74 2.55 -10.21
CA GLU A 153 3.27 2.89 -8.88
C GLU A 153 2.51 1.69 -8.32
N VAL A 154 2.94 1.20 -7.16
CA VAL A 154 2.36 0.02 -6.53
C VAL A 154 1.93 0.40 -5.12
N HIS A 155 0.65 0.22 -4.82
CA HIS A 155 0.12 0.48 -3.49
C HIS A 155 -0.30 -0.81 -2.82
N TYR A 156 -0.01 -0.90 -1.52
CA TYR A 156 -0.35 -2.02 -0.67
C TYR A 156 -1.16 -1.53 0.52
N ILE A 157 -2.30 -2.17 0.79
CA ILE A 157 -3.12 -1.90 1.97
C ILE A 157 -3.41 -3.20 2.71
N ILE A 158 -3.48 -3.14 4.04
CA ILE A 158 -4.00 -4.25 4.85
C ILE A 158 -5.48 -4.01 5.12
N LYS A 159 -6.31 -5.02 4.83
CA LYS A 159 -7.74 -5.02 5.12
C LYS A 159 -8.21 -6.44 5.42
N ASP A 160 -8.89 -6.65 6.54
CA ASP A 160 -9.50 -7.94 6.91
C ASP A 160 -8.53 -9.13 6.76
N ASP A 161 -7.32 -9.02 7.34
CA ASP A 161 -6.22 -9.99 7.25
C ASP A 161 -5.68 -10.28 5.84
N LYS A 162 -6.03 -9.42 4.88
CA LYS A 162 -5.51 -9.46 3.51
C LYS A 162 -4.58 -8.32 3.24
N VAL A 163 -3.58 -8.57 2.41
CA VAL A 163 -2.76 -7.54 1.79
C VAL A 163 -3.25 -7.41 0.35
N ILE A 164 -3.79 -6.24 0.02
CA ILE A 164 -4.30 -5.93 -1.30
C ILE A 164 -3.27 -5.06 -2.01
N ALA A 165 -2.71 -5.57 -3.11
CA ALA A 165 -1.79 -4.85 -3.98
C ALA A 165 -2.54 -4.26 -5.17
N SER A 166 -2.19 -3.04 -5.59
CA SER A 166 -2.69 -2.41 -6.82
C SER A 166 -1.52 -1.87 -7.62
N VAL A 167 -1.59 -1.99 -8.95
CA VAL A 167 -0.49 -1.65 -9.86
C VAL A 167 -0.97 -0.68 -10.93
N ASP A 168 -0.37 0.50 -10.92
CA ASP A 168 -0.63 1.56 -11.86
C ASP A 168 0.66 2.06 -12.52
N VAL A 169 0.46 2.74 -13.65
CA VAL A 169 1.53 3.50 -14.30
C VAL A 169 1.48 4.89 -13.70
N LYS A 170 2.63 5.45 -13.33
CA LYS A 170 2.70 6.82 -12.79
C LYS A 170 1.96 7.78 -13.72
N PRO A 171 1.12 8.68 -13.18
CA PRO A 171 0.22 9.52 -13.98
C PRO A 171 0.98 10.38 -15.00
N GLU A 172 2.17 10.86 -14.63
CA GLU A 172 3.08 11.62 -15.50
C GLU A 172 3.52 10.88 -16.79
N ILE A 173 3.40 9.55 -16.78
CA ILE A 173 3.73 8.67 -17.90
C ILE A 173 2.44 8.28 -18.64
N GLY A 174 1.40 7.90 -17.89
CA GLY A 174 0.11 7.49 -18.44
C GLY A 174 -0.58 8.56 -19.29
N GLU A 175 -0.49 9.84 -18.92
CA GLU A 175 -1.04 10.95 -19.72
C GLU A 175 -0.32 11.13 -21.07
N LYS A 176 0.93 10.69 -21.19
CA LYS A 176 1.75 10.83 -22.40
C LYS A 176 1.59 9.64 -23.35
N THR A 177 1.29 8.45 -22.82
CA THR A 177 1.08 7.22 -23.60
C THR A 177 -0.36 7.09 -24.13
N ILE A 178 -1.32 7.73 -23.47
CA ILE A 178 -2.73 7.74 -23.88
C ILE A 178 -2.99 9.04 -24.64
N GLY A 179 -3.00 8.99 -25.98
CA GLY A 179 -3.58 10.08 -26.80
C GLY A 179 -5.00 10.44 -26.32
N PRO A 180 -5.59 11.59 -26.73
CA PRO A 180 -6.65 12.31 -26.01
C PRO A 180 -8.01 11.58 -25.82
N PHE A 181 -8.12 10.32 -26.20
CA PHE A 181 -9.29 9.49 -25.98
C PHE A 181 -9.05 8.50 -24.83
N HIS A 182 -9.37 8.95 -23.61
CA HIS A 182 -10.16 8.21 -22.60
C HIS A 182 -9.86 8.70 -21.18
N LEU A 183 -10.32 9.91 -20.88
CA LEU A 183 -10.72 10.27 -19.54
C LEU A 183 -12.25 10.34 -19.49
N ARG A 184 -12.88 9.28 -18.98
CA ARG A 184 -14.12 9.44 -18.24
C ARG A 184 -14.02 8.66 -16.94
N PRO A 185 -14.03 9.32 -15.78
CA PRO A 185 -14.33 8.63 -14.54
C PRO A 185 -15.79 8.19 -14.62
N ARG A 186 -16.06 6.89 -14.52
CA ARG A 186 -17.37 6.41 -14.07
C ARG A 186 -17.43 6.65 -12.58
N VAL A 187 -17.85 7.86 -12.21
CA VAL A 187 -18.46 8.13 -10.91
C VAL A 187 -19.77 7.32 -10.87
N ARG A 188 -19.97 6.59 -9.79
CA ARG A 188 -21.24 5.90 -9.49
C ARG A 188 -22.35 6.91 -9.24
#